data_AF-A0A2N7XTG4-F1
#
_entry.id   AF-A0A2N7XTG4-F1
#
_cell.length_a   1.000
_cell.length_b   1.000
_cell.length_c   1.000
_cell.angle_alpha   90.00
_cell.angle_beta   90.00
_cell.angle_gamma   90.00
#
_symmetry.space_group_name_H-M   'P 1'
#
loop_
_entity.id
_entity.type
_entity.pdbx_description
1 polymer ?
#
loop_
_entity_poly.entity_id
_entity_poly.type
_entity_poly.pdbx_seq_one_letter_code
_entity_poly.pdbx_strand_id
1 'polypeptide(L)'
;AYWGAQTQRSIENFPFPATERMPIAIIHALAIVKQAAARVNRQHGLAGEIADAIETAAAEVVAGKFDDQFPLVIWQTGSGTQSNMNVNE
;
A
#
# COMPACT_ATOMS: atom_id res chain seq x y z
N ALA A 1 5.41 12.00 4.87
CA ALA A 1 5.05 10.96 3.91
C ALA A 1 5.81 9.70 4.27
N TYR A 2 5.11 8.57 4.37
CA TYR A 2 5.70 7.25 4.62
C TYR A 2 6.12 6.54 3.32
N TRP A 3 5.48 6.89 2.19
CA TRP A 3 5.76 6.26 0.90
C TRP A 3 7.20 6.52 0.40
N GLY A 4 7.66 5.62 -0.45
CA GLY A 4 9.04 5.59 -0.94
C GLY A 4 9.24 6.16 -2.34
N ALA A 5 10.38 5.80 -2.92
CA ALA A 5 10.84 6.35 -4.20
C ALA A 5 9.96 5.93 -5.39
N GLN A 6 9.34 4.75 -5.36
CA GLN A 6 8.50 4.29 -6.47
C GLN A 6 7.17 5.05 -6.49
N THR A 7 6.56 5.24 -5.31
CA THR A 7 5.37 6.07 -5.18
C THR A 7 5.65 7.50 -5.61
N GLN A 8 6.74 8.10 -5.11
CA GLN A 8 7.13 9.46 -5.48
C GLN A 8 7.31 9.63 -6.99
N ARG A 9 8.02 8.70 -7.64
CA ARG A 9 8.19 8.70 -9.09
C ARG A 9 6.86 8.54 -9.85
N SER A 10 5.92 7.76 -9.30
CA SER A 10 4.60 7.61 -9.92
C SER A 10 3.77 8.88 -9.84
N ILE A 11 3.88 9.66 -8.75
CA ILE A 11 3.21 10.97 -8.63
C ILE A 11 3.68 11.91 -9.73
N GLU A 12 4.99 11.93 -10.00
CA GLU A 12 5.60 12.77 -11.05
C GLU A 12 5.24 12.31 -12.47
N ASN A 13 5.18 11.00 -12.70
CA ASN A 13 4.90 10.42 -14.02
C ASN A 13 3.42 10.41 -14.42
N PHE A 14 2.51 10.40 -13.44
CA PHE A 14 1.06 10.37 -13.66
C PHE A 14 0.37 11.54 -12.93
N PRO A 15 0.62 12.80 -13.34
CA PRO A 15 0.20 13.99 -12.61
C PRO A 15 -1.28 14.34 -12.86
N PHE A 16 -2.19 13.46 -12.46
CA PHE A 16 -3.64 13.69 -12.54
C PHE A 16 -4.18 14.37 -11.27
N PRO A 17 -5.34 15.06 -11.34
CA PRO A 17 -5.94 15.72 -10.19
C PRO A 17 -6.27 14.76 -9.04
N ALA A 18 -6.31 15.28 -7.81
CA ALA A 18 -6.62 14.50 -6.61
C ALA A 18 -8.03 13.87 -6.62
N THR A 19 -8.95 14.36 -7.46
CA THR A 19 -10.28 13.76 -7.67
C THR A 19 -10.22 12.39 -8.33
N GLU A 20 -9.11 12.07 -9.00
CA GLU A 20 -8.86 10.79 -9.66
C GLU A 20 -8.04 9.83 -8.78
N ARG A 21 -7.91 10.11 -7.48
CA ARG A 21 -7.17 9.24 -6.55
C ARG A 21 -7.76 7.84 -6.50
N MET A 22 -6.89 6.86 -6.26
CA MET A 22 -7.31 5.48 -6.04
C MET A 22 -8.37 5.44 -4.93
N PRO A 23 -9.54 4.81 -5.14
CA PRO A 23 -10.56 4.72 -4.11
C PRO A 23 -10.00 4.09 -2.85
N ILE A 24 -10.24 4.71 -1.69
CA ILE A 24 -9.59 4.31 -0.44
C ILE A 24 -9.92 2.85 -0.04
N ALA A 25 -11.10 2.35 -0.40
CA ALA A 25 -11.48 0.96 -0.20
C ALA A 25 -10.54 -0.03 -0.91
N ILE A 26 -9.96 0.33 -2.07
CA ILE A 26 -8.97 -0.49 -2.77
C ILE A 26 -7.65 -0.51 -2.00
N ILE A 27 -7.24 0.61 -1.41
CA ILE A 27 -6.05 0.70 -0.56
C ILE A 27 -6.22 -0.18 0.67
N HIS A 28 -7.35 -0.07 1.38
CA HIS A 28 -7.65 -0.94 2.53
C HIS A 28 -7.67 -2.42 2.14
N ALA A 29 -8.24 -2.76 0.98
CA ALA A 29 -8.21 -4.13 0.48
C ALA A 29 -6.78 -4.63 0.19
N LEU A 30 -5.92 -3.82 -0.43
CA LEU A 30 -4.51 -4.15 -0.65
C LEU A 30 -3.78 -4.35 0.68
N ALA A 31 -4.06 -3.53 1.71
CA ALA A 31 -3.49 -3.70 3.04
C ALA A 31 -3.93 -5.02 3.70
N ILE A 32 -5.20 -5.43 3.56
CA ILE A 32 -5.68 -6.76 4.00
C ILE A 32 -4.87 -7.87 3.32
N VAL A 33 -4.58 -7.74 2.02
CA VAL A 33 -3.73 -8.70 1.30
C VAL A 33 -2.32 -8.75 1.90
N LYS A 34 -1.70 -7.62 2.23
CA LYS A 34 -0.38 -7.59 2.90
C LYS A 34 -0.42 -8.24 4.28
N GLN A 35 -1.48 -8.00 5.04
CA GLN A 35 -1.69 -8.60 6.35
C GLN A 35 -1.78 -10.13 6.24
N ALA A 36 -2.61 -10.64 5.32
CA ALA A 36 -2.74 -12.06 5.08
C ALA A 36 -1.42 -12.69 4.59
N ALA A 37 -0.71 -12.01 3.70
CA ALA A 37 0.59 -12.45 3.20
C ALA A 37 1.63 -12.56 4.32
N ALA A 38 1.70 -11.59 5.24
CA ALA A 38 2.62 -11.64 6.37
C ALA A 38 2.34 -12.85 7.29
N ARG A 39 1.06 -13.10 7.61
CA ARG A 39 0.63 -14.25 8.44
C ARG A 39 1.02 -15.59 7.81
N VAL A 40 0.78 -15.75 6.50
CA VAL A 40 1.14 -16.98 5.78
C VAL A 40 2.66 -17.11 5.69
N ASN A 41 3.37 -16.06 5.29
CA ASN A 41 4.82 -16.10 5.13
C ASN A 41 5.57 -16.35 6.45
N ARG A 42 5.01 -15.95 7.60
CA ARG A 42 5.55 -16.32 8.93
C ARG A 42 5.68 -17.83 9.10
N GLN A 43 4.71 -18.59 8.58
CA GLN A 43 4.71 -20.06 8.64
C GLN A 43 5.71 -20.68 7.64
N HIS A 44 6.21 -19.90 6.70
CA HIS A 44 7.12 -20.32 5.63
C HIS A 44 8.51 -19.65 5.71
N GLY A 45 8.88 -19.10 6.87
CA GLY A 45 10.25 -18.64 7.15
C GLY A 45 10.46 -17.13 7.21
N LEU A 46 9.41 -16.30 7.13
CA LEU A 46 9.52 -14.88 7.46
C LEU A 46 9.76 -14.71 8.97
N ALA A 47 10.76 -13.90 9.35
CA ALA A 47 11.07 -13.63 10.75
C ALA A 47 9.85 -13.07 11.49
N GLY A 48 9.61 -13.58 12.71
CA GLY A 48 8.42 -13.25 13.49
C GLY A 48 8.24 -11.75 13.72
N GLU A 49 9.31 -11.06 14.11
CA GLU A 49 9.33 -9.62 14.32
C GLU A 49 8.97 -8.80 13.07
N ILE A 50 9.39 -9.27 11.88
CA ILE A 50 9.06 -8.63 10.61
C ILE A 50 7.58 -8.89 10.26
N ALA A 51 7.10 -10.12 10.45
CA ALA A 51 5.70 -10.46 10.23
C ALA A 51 4.76 -9.65 11.15
N ASP A 52 5.12 -9.53 12.43
CA ASP A 52 4.38 -8.75 13.43
C ASP A 52 4.34 -7.26 13.08
N ALA A 53 5.46 -6.71 12.62
CA ALA A 53 5.53 -5.32 12.16
C ALA A 53 4.64 -5.07 10.93
N ILE A 54 4.69 -5.94 9.92
CA ILE A 54 3.86 -5.81 8.71
C ILE A 54 2.38 -5.97 9.05
N GLU A 55 2.03 -6.94 9.89
CA GLU A 55 0.65 -7.18 10.30
C GLU A 55 0.06 -5.98 11.07
N THR A 56 0.87 -5.37 11.95
CA THR A 56 0.49 -4.16 12.68
C THR A 56 0.29 -2.99 11.73
N ALA A 57 1.27 -2.69 10.87
CA ALA A 57 1.19 -1.58 9.92
C ALA A 57 0.01 -1.74 8.95
N ALA A 58 -0.22 -2.94 8.43
CA ALA A 58 -1.36 -3.24 7.57
C ALA A 58 -2.70 -3.03 8.31
N ALA A 59 -2.81 -3.44 9.58
CA ALA A 59 -4.01 -3.20 10.37
C ALA A 59 -4.28 -1.70 10.57
N GLU A 60 -3.24 -0.88 10.73
CA GLU A 60 -3.37 0.56 10.87
C GLU A 60 -3.81 1.25 9.57
N VAL A 61 -3.33 0.77 8.42
CA VAL A 61 -3.83 1.22 7.11
C VAL A 61 -5.30 0.86 6.94
N VAL A 62 -5.70 -0.37 7.27
CA VAL A 62 -7.11 -0.81 7.21
C VAL A 62 -8.00 0.01 8.16
N ALA A 63 -7.47 0.45 9.31
CA ALA A 63 -8.17 1.31 10.25
C ALA A 63 -8.24 2.79 9.82
N GLY A 64 -7.70 3.13 8.65
CA GLY A 64 -7.73 4.48 8.09
C GLY A 64 -6.73 5.47 8.71
N LYS A 65 -5.78 5.00 9.53
CA LYS A 65 -4.82 5.89 10.22
C LYS A 65 -3.87 6.62 9.27
N PHE A 66 -3.68 6.09 8.07
CA PHE A 66 -2.69 6.54 7.10
C PHE A 66 -3.29 6.79 5.71
N ASP A 67 -4.59 7.09 5.61
CA ASP A 67 -5.26 7.31 4.32
C ASP A 67 -4.63 8.43 3.49
N ASP A 68 -3.96 9.39 4.14
CA ASP A 68 -3.22 10.48 3.49
C ASP A 68 -1.88 10.05 2.87
N GLN A 69 -1.44 8.79 3.09
CA GLN A 69 -0.19 8.23 2.57
C GLN A 69 -0.34 7.55 1.20
N PHE A 70 -1.53 7.60 0.60
CA PHE A 70 -1.84 6.95 -0.67
C PHE A 70 -2.25 7.96 -1.74
N PRO A 71 -1.30 8.77 -2.26
CA PRO A 71 -1.60 9.89 -3.15
C PRO A 71 -1.85 9.46 -4.61
N LEU A 72 -1.62 8.19 -4.95
CA LEU A 72 -1.67 7.72 -6.34
C LEU A 72 -3.07 7.72 -6.93
N VAL A 73 -3.11 7.92 -8.24
CA VAL A 73 -4.33 8.05 -9.04
C VAL A 73 -4.71 6.74 -9.73
N ILE A 74 -5.96 6.64 -10.15
CA ILE A 74 -6.51 5.52 -10.93
C ILE A 74 -5.71 5.36 -12.25
N TRP A 75 -5.36 6.47 -12.88
CA TRP A 75 -4.68 6.55 -14.17
C TRP A 75 -3.16 6.34 -14.04
N GLN A 76 -2.77 5.10 -13.74
CA GLN A 76 -1.38 4.63 -13.63
C GLN A 76 -1.15 3.44 -14.58
N THR A 77 -0.17 2.56 -14.32
CA THR A 77 -0.05 1.33 -15.11
C THR A 77 -1.29 0.44 -14.99
N GLY A 78 -1.69 -0.22 -16.08
CA GLY A 78 -2.90 -1.05 -16.14
C GLY A 78 -2.87 -2.27 -15.21
N SER A 79 -1.69 -2.70 -14.74
CA SER A 79 -1.56 -3.78 -13.76
C SER A 79 -1.73 -3.34 -12.31
N GLY A 80 -1.83 -2.04 -12.02
CA GLY A 80 -1.91 -1.52 -10.65
C GLY A 80 -0.61 -1.64 -9.84
N THR A 81 0.53 -1.82 -10.52
CA THR A 81 1.83 -2.03 -9.85
C THR A 81 2.20 -0.89 -8.91
N GLN A 82 1.94 0.38 -9.25
CA GLN A 82 2.34 1.48 -8.39
C GLN A 82 1.46 1.57 -7.13
N SER A 83 0.15 1.35 -7.19
CA SER A 83 -0.67 1.22 -5.96
C SER A 83 -0.23 0.04 -5.09
N ASN A 84 0.10 -1.12 -5.68
CA ASN A 84 0.65 -2.23 -4.90
C ASN A 84 1.98 -1.85 -4.21
N MET A 85 2.85 -1.12 -4.92
CA MET A 85 4.11 -0.66 -4.35
C MET A 85 3.92 0.45 -3.31
N ASN A 86 2.93 1.32 -3.47
CA ASN A 86 2.60 2.33 -2.46
C ASN A 86 2.11 1.71 -1.15
N VAL A 87 1.46 0.54 -1.17
CA VAL A 87 1.12 -0.20 0.06
C VAL A 87 2.31 -1.00 0.61
N ASN A 88 3.30 -1.34 -0.24
CA ASN A 88 4.53 -2.00 0.23
C ASN A 88 5.52 -1.02 0.88
N GLU A 89 5.61 0.20 0.35
CA GLU A 89 6.47 1.28 0.82
C GLU A 89 5.86 1.97 2.05
#